data_AF-A0A2V5S9E2-F1
#
_entry.id   AF-A0A2V5S9E2-F1
#
_cell.length_a   1.000
_cell.length_b   1.000
_cell.length_c   1.000
_cell.angle_alpha   90.00
_cell.angle_beta   90.00
_cell.angle_gamma   90.00
#
_symmetry.space_group_name_H-M   'P 1'
#
loop_
_entity.id
_entity.type
_entity.pdbx_description
1 polymer ?
#
loop_
_entity_poly.entity_id
_entity_poly.type
_entity_poly.pdbx_seq_one_letter_code
_entity_poly.pdbx_strand_id
1 'polypeptide(L)'
;MDGTEPVPPLCRFGLTRRIRVLRYRESSRCVRINVEQQRQKTAVISAETETRKQIWEEPCIDRGFRISSAVPPTRTMFRPFAMAKAIFAGLTVTLLQLGMVVLLLAPDGPWEYRYQTLVQHDSYWFANIVNRGYQTIVPPISHKMMEVSNTAFFPAYPGLAAGLHYGLGLATENALLITAQAAAWGFWTYFFLFCNRWNLPLAWQLLGALGIASHPAAFFLVAAYSESLFLMALLGFLFWTGKETRQARVLAALHGMVMSATRIVGLPCAFIPLVRRVWELGWRGIVNVRDWFRSYGGAFLVSFAAMLGGLAFFVYCQLRFGNWNIYMLTQQFGWGIEPDYFAVFRPSSYHWFTPALENPTQASQMAMTIGGLMLLALALLEFSGAFRRRLPA
;
A
#
# COMPACT_ATOMS: atom_id res chain seq x y z
N MET A 1 -39.17 21.45 -70.98
CA MET A 1 -39.46 21.33 -69.54
C MET A 1 -38.14 21.44 -68.81
N ASP A 2 -37.92 22.62 -68.24
CA ASP A 2 -37.17 22.99 -67.04
C ASP A 2 -36.04 22.04 -66.58
N GLY A 3 -34.80 22.48 -66.35
CA GLY A 3 -34.23 23.81 -66.37
C GLY A 3 -32.72 23.77 -66.07
N THR A 4 -32.01 24.73 -66.67
CA THR A 4 -30.73 25.37 -66.25
C THR A 4 -29.53 24.51 -65.84
N GLU A 5 -28.71 24.13 -66.84
CA GLU A 5 -27.30 24.56 -67.15
C GLU A 5 -26.26 24.92 -66.02
N PRO A 6 -24.91 24.97 -66.27
CA PRO A 6 -23.96 23.88 -66.64
C PRO A 6 -22.55 23.93 -65.93
N VAL A 7 -21.86 22.78 -65.82
CA VAL A 7 -20.48 22.37 -66.26
C VAL A 7 -19.40 23.50 -66.52
N PRO A 8 -18.04 23.30 -66.44
CA PRO A 8 -17.10 22.79 -65.40
C PRO A 8 -15.68 23.53 -65.40
N PRO A 9 -14.48 22.91 -65.21
CA PRO A 9 -13.40 23.37 -64.31
C PRO A 9 -12.17 24.03 -65.01
N LEU A 10 -11.14 24.42 -64.25
CA LEU A 10 -9.77 24.56 -64.79
C LEU A 10 -8.65 24.45 -63.74
N CYS A 11 -7.53 23.90 -64.21
CA CYS A 11 -6.37 23.33 -63.53
C CYS A 11 -5.31 24.30 -62.97
N ARG A 12 -4.53 23.75 -62.01
CA ARG A 12 -3.07 23.89 -61.72
C ARG A 12 -2.34 25.23 -61.97
N PHE A 13 -1.52 25.65 -60.98
CA PHE A 13 -0.04 25.52 -60.96
C PHE A 13 0.57 26.27 -59.75
N GLY A 14 1.72 25.81 -59.22
CA GLY A 14 2.60 26.69 -58.44
C GLY A 14 3.54 26.00 -57.44
N LEU A 15 4.75 25.64 -57.88
CA LEU A 15 5.89 25.28 -57.03
C LEU A 15 6.90 26.44 -57.01
N THR A 16 7.57 26.64 -55.87
CA THR A 16 8.78 27.46 -55.58
C THR A 16 8.66 28.98 -55.37
N ARG A 17 9.05 29.46 -54.17
CA ARG A 17 10.27 30.30 -53.94
C ARG A 17 10.42 30.78 -52.49
N ARG A 18 11.63 30.55 -51.96
CA ARG A 18 12.44 31.35 -51.00
C ARG A 18 11.73 32.40 -50.15
N ILE A 19 11.69 32.19 -48.83
CA ILE A 19 11.52 33.27 -47.84
C ILE A 19 12.90 33.67 -47.33
N ARG A 20 13.22 34.96 -47.54
CA ARG A 20 14.44 35.65 -47.12
C ARG A 20 14.18 36.30 -45.76
N VAL A 21 15.17 36.16 -44.89
CA VAL A 21 15.31 36.71 -43.53
C VAL A 21 15.08 38.23 -43.48
N LEU A 22 14.37 38.70 -42.46
CA LEU A 22 14.62 40.02 -41.85
C LEU A 22 14.78 39.86 -40.33
N ARG A 23 15.98 40.21 -39.86
CA ARG A 23 16.39 40.33 -38.46
C ARG A 23 15.66 41.51 -37.82
N TYR A 24 15.15 41.32 -36.61
CA TYR A 24 15.07 42.39 -35.61
C TYR A 24 15.97 41.98 -34.45
N ARG A 25 17.08 42.72 -34.27
CA ARG A 25 18.08 42.48 -33.23
C ARG A 25 17.96 43.63 -32.23
N GLU A 26 17.18 43.43 -31.17
CA GLU A 26 17.21 44.32 -30.02
C GLU A 26 18.52 44.10 -29.24
N SER A 27 19.28 45.18 -29.15
CA SER A 27 20.37 45.37 -28.21
C SER A 27 19.94 46.54 -27.33
N SER A 28 19.80 46.32 -26.01
CA SER A 28 20.45 47.17 -25.00
C SER A 28 20.11 46.76 -23.55
N ARG A 29 21.20 46.43 -22.84
CA ARG A 29 21.53 46.85 -21.46
C ARG A 29 20.72 46.29 -20.29
N CYS A 30 21.35 45.29 -19.67
CA CYS A 30 21.27 44.93 -18.27
C CYS A 30 21.57 46.16 -17.37
N VAL A 31 20.64 46.54 -16.50
CA VAL A 31 20.85 47.51 -15.41
C VAL A 31 20.62 46.78 -14.09
N ARG A 32 21.70 46.61 -13.31
CA ARG A 32 21.65 46.23 -11.89
C ARG A 32 21.03 47.39 -11.12
N ILE A 33 19.89 47.15 -10.49
CA ILE A 33 19.33 48.06 -9.49
C ILE A 33 20.03 47.77 -8.16
N ASN A 34 20.78 48.75 -7.69
CA ASN A 34 21.47 48.72 -6.40
C ASN A 34 20.48 49.16 -5.30
N VAL A 35 20.31 48.30 -4.30
CA VAL A 35 19.41 48.48 -3.15
C VAL A 35 20.09 49.41 -2.15
N GLU A 36 19.97 50.72 -2.30
CA GLU A 36 20.38 51.64 -1.22
C GLU A 36 19.77 53.06 -1.24
N GLN A 37 18.84 53.39 -2.13
CA GLN A 37 18.34 54.78 -2.27
C GLN A 37 16.86 54.98 -1.95
N GLN A 38 16.23 54.06 -1.21
CA GLN A 38 14.79 54.08 -0.91
C GLN A 38 14.46 54.45 0.55
N ARG A 39 15.30 55.28 1.19
CA ARG A 39 15.13 55.71 2.59
C ARG A 39 15.05 57.21 2.83
N GLN A 40 14.84 58.03 1.80
CA GLN A 40 14.86 59.51 1.95
C GLN A 40 13.72 60.28 1.24
N LYS A 41 12.60 59.63 0.88
CA LYS A 41 11.41 60.33 0.37
C LYS A 41 10.13 59.98 1.14
N THR A 42 10.20 60.09 2.46
CA THR A 42 9.02 60.03 3.34
C THR A 42 9.17 61.05 4.45
N ALA A 43 9.28 62.32 4.06
CA ALA A 43 9.03 63.49 4.88
C ALA A 43 8.87 64.66 3.91
N VAL A 44 7.96 65.60 4.21
CA VAL A 44 7.53 66.71 3.34
C VAL A 44 6.59 66.17 2.23
N ILE A 45 5.26 66.30 2.31
CA ILE A 45 4.47 67.54 2.34
C ILE A 45 3.15 67.29 3.10
N SER A 46 2.84 68.20 4.02
CA SER A 46 1.52 68.39 4.62
C SER A 46 0.77 69.48 3.87
N ALA A 47 -0.55 69.34 3.81
CA ALA A 47 -1.58 70.36 3.56
C ALA A 47 -1.69 70.96 2.14
N GLU A 48 -2.80 70.66 1.47
CA GLU A 48 -3.70 71.72 0.97
C GLU A 48 -5.10 71.17 0.72
N THR A 49 -6.09 71.96 1.12
CA THR A 49 -7.52 71.68 1.14
C THR A 49 -8.12 72.33 -0.10
N GLU A 50 -8.84 71.62 -0.96
CA GLU A 50 -9.92 72.25 -1.73
C GLU A 50 -10.95 71.28 -2.33
N THR A 51 -12.19 71.69 -2.13
CA THR A 51 -13.49 71.14 -2.50
C THR A 51 -13.65 70.77 -3.98
N ARG A 52 -14.02 69.52 -4.27
CA ARG A 52 -14.75 69.16 -5.51
C ARG A 52 -15.80 68.07 -5.25
N LYS A 53 -17.06 68.41 -5.56
CA LYS A 53 -18.25 67.55 -5.48
C LYS A 53 -18.19 66.38 -6.48
N GLN A 54 -18.68 65.23 -6.02
CA GLN A 54 -19.39 64.15 -6.72
C GLN A 54 -18.80 63.62 -8.04
N ILE A 55 -18.40 62.34 -8.02
CA ILE A 55 -19.11 61.24 -8.70
C ILE A 55 -18.87 60.00 -7.83
N TRP A 56 -19.95 59.40 -7.32
CA TRP A 56 -19.91 58.06 -6.73
C TRP A 56 -19.97 57.07 -7.88
N GLU A 57 -18.82 56.57 -8.34
CA GLU A 57 -18.76 55.29 -9.02
C GLU A 57 -18.64 54.23 -7.93
N GLU A 58 -19.74 53.53 -7.66
CA GLU A 58 -19.68 52.26 -6.95
C GLU A 58 -18.74 51.33 -7.73
N PRO A 59 -17.61 50.89 -7.17
CA PRO A 59 -16.87 49.82 -7.81
C PRO A 59 -17.80 48.61 -7.79
N CYS A 60 -18.08 48.04 -8.96
CA CYS A 60 -18.74 46.75 -9.11
C CYS A 60 -18.01 45.74 -8.22
N ILE A 61 -18.50 45.53 -7.00
CA ILE A 61 -18.09 44.41 -6.17
C ILE A 61 -18.66 43.21 -6.88
N ASP A 62 -17.85 42.65 -7.77
CA ASP A 62 -18.05 41.29 -8.22
C ASP A 62 -18.19 40.47 -6.94
N ARG A 63 -19.36 39.85 -6.75
CA ARG A 63 -19.60 38.86 -5.70
C ARG A 63 -18.82 37.61 -6.08
N GLY A 64 -17.50 37.75 -6.17
CA GLY A 64 -16.55 36.69 -6.27
C GLY A 64 -16.76 35.82 -5.05
N PHE A 65 -17.20 34.60 -5.33
CA PHE A 65 -17.20 33.46 -4.45
C PHE A 65 -15.97 33.55 -3.53
N ARG A 66 -16.16 33.96 -2.27
CA ARG A 66 -15.08 33.91 -1.27
C ARG A 66 -14.87 32.44 -0.92
N ILE A 67 -14.13 31.73 -1.77
CA ILE A 67 -13.41 30.54 -1.34
C ILE A 67 -12.34 31.08 -0.40
N SER A 68 -12.65 31.07 0.89
CA SER A 68 -11.68 31.32 1.94
C SER A 68 -10.55 30.32 1.75
N SER A 69 -9.42 30.78 1.21
CA SER A 69 -8.16 30.05 1.10
C SER A 69 -7.43 29.96 2.44
N ALA A 70 -8.10 30.31 3.54
CA ALA A 70 -7.61 30.08 4.88
C ALA A 70 -7.61 28.57 5.15
N VAL A 71 -6.46 27.95 4.90
CA VAL A 71 -6.07 26.68 5.52
C VAL A 71 -6.36 26.84 7.02
N PRO A 72 -7.27 26.04 7.61
CA PRO A 72 -7.43 26.11 9.05
C PRO A 72 -6.07 25.81 9.67
N PRO A 73 -5.63 26.59 10.67
CA PRO A 73 -4.39 26.28 11.36
C PRO A 73 -4.51 24.82 11.81
N THR A 74 -3.54 24.00 11.41
CA THR A 74 -3.44 22.60 11.80
C THR A 74 -3.23 22.57 13.30
N ARG A 75 -4.34 22.62 14.03
CA ARG A 75 -4.38 22.51 15.48
C ARG A 75 -3.96 21.08 15.78
N THR A 76 -2.68 20.92 16.08
CA THR A 76 -2.04 19.70 16.60
C THR A 76 -2.55 19.39 18.00
N MET A 77 -3.84 19.13 18.12
CA MET A 77 -4.44 18.54 19.30
C MET A 77 -5.09 17.23 18.87
N PHE A 78 -4.65 16.14 19.51
CA PHE A 78 -5.11 14.75 19.40
C PHE A 78 -4.41 13.78 18.44
N ARG A 79 -3.10 13.56 18.65
CA ARG A 79 -2.42 12.32 18.20
C ARG A 79 -2.76 11.03 19.00
N PRO A 80 -2.95 11.04 20.33
CA PRO A 80 -3.23 9.80 21.07
C PRO A 80 -4.69 9.34 20.95
N PHE A 81 -5.65 10.27 20.92
CA PHE A 81 -7.07 9.93 20.84
C PHE A 81 -7.45 9.27 19.50
N ALA A 82 -6.88 9.74 18.39
CA ALA A 82 -7.08 9.11 17.08
C ALA A 82 -6.52 7.68 17.03
N MET A 83 -5.40 7.42 17.71
CA MET A 83 -4.81 6.09 17.82
C MET A 83 -5.65 5.18 18.71
N ALA A 84 -6.07 5.66 19.89
CA ALA A 84 -6.96 4.92 20.78
C ALA A 84 -8.28 4.56 20.07
N LYS A 85 -8.90 5.52 19.35
CA LYS A 85 -10.11 5.28 18.56
C LYS A 85 -9.91 4.17 17.53
N ALA A 86 -8.79 4.19 16.80
CA ALA A 86 -8.49 3.15 15.80
C ALA A 86 -8.29 1.77 16.45
N ILE A 87 -7.59 1.72 17.59
CA ILE A 87 -7.38 0.50 18.37
C ILE A 87 -8.72 -0.08 18.85
N PHE A 88 -9.58 0.74 19.45
CA PHE A 88 -10.90 0.30 19.92
C PHE A 88 -11.80 -0.13 18.76
N ALA A 89 -11.85 0.64 17.67
CA ALA A 89 -12.62 0.26 16.49
C ALA A 89 -12.13 -1.08 15.91
N GLY A 90 -10.81 -1.28 15.84
CA GLY A 90 -10.26 -2.55 15.37
C GLY A 90 -10.59 -3.73 16.28
N LEU A 91 -10.58 -3.52 17.60
CA LEU A 91 -10.96 -4.55 18.56
C LEU A 91 -12.43 -4.91 18.38
N THR A 92 -13.31 -3.91 18.28
CA THR A 92 -14.75 -4.12 18.07
C THR A 92 -15.02 -4.94 16.81
N VAL A 93 -14.39 -4.60 15.67
CA VAL A 93 -14.60 -5.37 14.43
C VAL A 93 -14.09 -6.81 14.58
N THR A 94 -12.95 -7.01 15.21
CA THR A 94 -12.40 -8.36 15.44
C THR A 94 -13.32 -9.21 16.32
N LEU A 95 -13.84 -8.64 17.41
CA LEU A 95 -14.80 -9.31 18.29
C LEU A 95 -16.13 -9.61 17.58
N LEU A 96 -16.60 -8.71 16.73
CA LEU A 96 -17.80 -8.95 15.91
C LEU A 96 -17.57 -10.06 14.89
N GLN A 97 -16.41 -10.12 14.24
CA GLN A 97 -16.05 -11.22 13.35
C GLN A 97 -15.97 -12.56 14.10
N LEU A 98 -15.34 -12.59 15.27
CA LEU A 98 -15.30 -13.77 16.12
C LEU A 98 -16.70 -14.20 16.57
N GLY A 99 -17.52 -13.25 17.00
CA GLY A 99 -18.91 -13.50 17.36
C GLY A 99 -19.70 -14.08 16.19
N MET A 100 -19.58 -13.49 15.00
CA MET A 100 -20.24 -13.99 13.79
C MET A 100 -19.80 -15.43 13.47
N VAL A 101 -18.49 -15.70 13.43
CA VAL A 101 -18.00 -17.02 13.03
C VAL A 101 -18.31 -18.06 14.10
N VAL A 102 -18.03 -17.77 15.38
CA VAL A 102 -18.22 -18.74 16.47
C VAL A 102 -19.69 -18.92 16.82
N LEU A 103 -20.54 -17.89 16.75
CA LEU A 103 -21.95 -17.99 17.16
C LEU A 103 -22.91 -18.33 16.02
N LEU A 104 -22.63 -17.89 14.79
CA LEU A 104 -23.58 -18.03 13.66
C LEU A 104 -23.13 -19.05 12.61
N LEU A 105 -21.82 -19.28 12.44
CA LEU A 105 -21.30 -20.13 11.36
C LEU A 105 -20.74 -21.47 11.86
N ALA A 106 -20.15 -21.50 13.05
CA ALA A 106 -19.59 -22.72 13.61
C ALA A 106 -20.70 -23.73 13.95
N PRO A 107 -20.45 -25.05 13.76
CA PRO A 107 -21.40 -26.10 14.10
C PRO A 107 -21.93 -26.00 15.53
N ASP A 108 -23.12 -26.53 15.78
CA ASP A 108 -23.71 -26.53 17.12
C ASP A 108 -22.85 -27.36 18.09
N GLY A 109 -22.64 -26.80 19.30
CA GLY A 109 -21.84 -27.45 20.34
C GLY A 109 -21.39 -26.49 21.43
N PRO A 110 -20.62 -26.98 22.42
CA PRO A 110 -20.02 -26.16 23.46
C PRO A 110 -19.12 -25.06 22.86
N TRP A 111 -19.01 -23.92 23.54
CA TRP A 111 -18.22 -22.77 23.09
C TRP A 111 -16.79 -23.14 22.66
N GLU A 112 -16.10 -23.96 23.47
CA GLU A 112 -14.73 -24.41 23.18
C GLU A 112 -14.64 -25.19 21.87
N TYR A 113 -15.56 -26.13 21.63
CA TYR A 113 -15.62 -26.88 20.38
C TYR A 113 -15.82 -25.93 19.19
N ARG A 114 -16.77 -25.00 19.31
CA ARG A 114 -17.06 -24.00 18.25
C ARG A 114 -15.84 -23.14 17.94
N TYR A 115 -15.13 -22.68 18.98
CA TYR A 115 -13.90 -21.90 18.83
C TYR A 115 -12.78 -22.72 18.17
N GLN A 116 -12.61 -23.99 18.57
CA GLN A 116 -11.61 -24.87 17.97
C GLN A 116 -11.91 -25.22 16.51
N THR A 117 -13.16 -25.11 16.05
CA THR A 117 -13.46 -25.29 14.61
C THR A 117 -12.78 -24.26 13.69
N LEU A 118 -12.24 -23.17 14.24
CA LEU A 118 -11.39 -22.20 13.55
C LEU A 118 -9.98 -22.72 13.22
N VAL A 119 -9.60 -23.88 13.76
CA VAL A 119 -8.36 -24.60 13.46
C VAL A 119 -8.66 -25.64 12.40
N GLN A 120 -8.30 -25.33 11.15
CA GLN A 120 -8.59 -26.19 9.99
C GLN A 120 -7.41 -26.24 9.04
N HIS A 121 -7.34 -27.31 8.25
CA HIS A 121 -6.44 -27.46 7.10
C HIS A 121 -5.00 -27.04 7.41
N ASP A 122 -4.57 -25.86 6.96
CA ASP A 122 -3.16 -25.46 7.08
C ASP A 122 -2.72 -25.20 8.53
N SER A 123 -3.68 -24.97 9.41
CA SER A 123 -3.46 -24.77 10.85
C SER A 123 -2.66 -25.92 11.48
N TYR A 124 -2.87 -27.14 10.99
CA TYR A 124 -2.19 -28.33 11.51
C TYR A 124 -0.69 -28.37 11.14
N TRP A 125 -0.29 -27.77 10.01
CA TRP A 125 1.14 -27.61 9.69
C TRP A 125 1.81 -26.64 10.64
N PHE A 126 1.14 -25.53 10.98
CA PHE A 126 1.65 -24.59 11.97
C PHE A 126 1.73 -25.22 13.36
N ALA A 127 0.72 -25.99 13.76
CA ALA A 127 0.74 -26.74 15.02
C ALA A 127 1.89 -27.75 15.06
N ASN A 128 2.15 -28.44 13.94
CA ASN A 128 3.28 -29.35 13.80
C ASN A 128 4.63 -28.63 13.98
N ILE A 129 4.81 -27.44 13.39
CA ILE A 129 6.02 -26.62 13.57
C ILE A 129 6.18 -26.18 15.03
N VAL A 130 5.09 -25.76 15.69
CA VAL A 130 5.12 -25.37 17.11
C VAL A 130 5.54 -26.56 17.98
N ASN A 131 4.91 -27.73 17.78
CA ASN A 131 5.10 -28.90 18.65
C ASN A 131 6.42 -29.65 18.40
N ARG A 132 6.89 -29.68 17.15
CA ARG A 132 8.00 -30.56 16.72
C ARG A 132 9.15 -29.82 16.03
N GLY A 133 9.01 -28.52 15.79
CA GLY A 133 9.94 -27.73 14.99
C GLY A 133 9.87 -28.04 13.50
N TYR A 134 10.80 -27.44 12.74
CA TYR A 134 10.90 -27.68 11.30
C TYR A 134 11.46 -29.07 11.00
N GLN A 135 10.75 -29.80 10.15
CA GLN A 135 11.10 -31.14 9.68
C GLN A 135 10.92 -31.21 8.17
N THR A 136 11.92 -31.78 7.51
CA THR A 136 11.84 -32.10 6.09
C THR A 136 12.56 -33.41 5.84
N ILE A 137 11.93 -34.25 5.03
CA ILE A 137 12.63 -35.36 4.35
C ILE A 137 12.63 -35.11 2.83
N VAL A 138 12.37 -33.88 2.36
CA VAL A 138 12.35 -33.55 0.92
C VAL A 138 13.75 -33.14 0.46
N PRO A 139 14.29 -33.75 -0.61
CA PRO A 139 13.82 -34.96 -1.32
C PRO A 139 14.05 -36.25 -0.49
N PRO A 140 13.14 -37.25 -0.48
CA PRO A 140 12.56 -37.88 -1.67
C PRO A 140 11.01 -38.04 -1.72
N ILE A 141 10.20 -37.31 -0.93
CA ILE A 141 8.72 -37.45 -1.05
C ILE A 141 8.19 -36.79 -2.33
N SER A 142 7.25 -37.47 -3.01
CA SER A 142 6.49 -36.99 -4.17
C SER A 142 5.04 -36.55 -3.86
N HIS A 143 4.66 -36.42 -2.58
CA HIS A 143 3.28 -36.12 -2.17
C HIS A 143 3.20 -35.36 -0.84
N LYS A 144 2.04 -34.73 -0.59
CA LYS A 144 1.80 -33.84 0.55
C LYS A 144 1.68 -34.64 1.86
N MET A 145 2.66 -34.50 2.74
CA MET A 145 2.70 -35.18 4.03
C MET A 145 2.97 -34.19 5.17
N MET A 146 1.98 -33.99 6.04
CA MET A 146 2.03 -33.00 7.13
C MET A 146 3.24 -33.14 8.05
N GLU A 147 3.53 -34.40 8.40
CA GLU A 147 4.46 -34.74 9.46
C GLU A 147 5.92 -34.55 9.06
N VAL A 148 6.21 -34.43 7.76
CA VAL A 148 7.57 -34.56 7.22
C VAL A 148 7.91 -33.51 6.15
N SER A 149 7.07 -32.49 5.97
CA SER A 149 7.19 -31.50 4.89
C SER A 149 6.71 -30.10 5.28
N ASN A 150 6.95 -29.70 6.53
CA ASN A 150 6.41 -28.45 7.10
C ASN A 150 7.25 -27.20 6.77
N THR A 151 8.35 -27.37 6.04
CA THR A 151 9.26 -26.30 5.61
C THR A 151 8.71 -25.39 4.50
N ALA A 152 7.52 -25.68 3.96
CA ALA A 152 6.79 -24.79 3.07
C ALA A 152 6.05 -23.64 3.81
N PHE A 153 6.18 -23.55 5.13
CA PHE A 153 5.60 -22.46 5.92
C PHE A 153 6.69 -21.61 6.58
N PHE A 154 6.54 -20.30 6.46
CA PHE A 154 7.49 -19.31 6.97
C PHE A 154 7.36 -19.12 8.50
N PRO A 155 8.42 -18.67 9.20
CA PRO A 155 8.58 -18.90 10.64
C PRO A 155 7.86 -17.93 11.57
N ALA A 156 7.49 -16.72 11.15
CA ALA A 156 6.99 -15.71 12.07
C ALA A 156 5.69 -16.12 12.78
N TYR A 157 4.72 -16.65 12.03
CA TYR A 157 3.43 -17.05 12.59
C TYR A 157 3.55 -18.20 13.61
N PRO A 158 4.11 -19.39 13.24
CA PRO A 158 4.29 -20.46 14.21
C PRO A 158 5.31 -20.09 15.31
N GLY A 159 6.31 -19.24 15.02
CA GLY A 159 7.26 -18.78 16.02
C GLY A 159 6.64 -17.92 17.13
N LEU A 160 5.73 -16.99 16.76
CA LEU A 160 4.98 -16.20 17.74
C LEU A 160 4.02 -17.08 18.55
N ALA A 161 3.33 -18.01 17.89
CA ALA A 161 2.47 -18.97 18.57
C ALA A 161 3.26 -19.88 19.53
N ALA A 162 4.45 -20.35 19.14
CA ALA A 162 5.33 -21.11 20.01
C ALA A 162 5.74 -20.29 21.25
N GLY A 163 5.98 -18.98 21.10
CA GLY A 163 6.22 -18.09 22.23
C GLY A 163 5.05 -18.04 23.22
N LEU A 164 3.81 -18.04 22.73
CA LEU A 164 2.61 -18.10 23.57
C LEU A 164 2.43 -19.49 24.20
N HIS A 165 2.64 -20.56 23.44
CA HIS A 165 2.54 -21.94 23.90
C HIS A 165 3.53 -22.22 25.04
N TYR A 166 4.82 -22.01 24.80
CA TYR A 166 5.87 -22.30 25.77
C TYR A 166 5.98 -21.24 26.87
N GLY A 167 5.65 -19.98 26.57
CA GLY A 167 5.75 -18.88 27.54
C GLY A 167 4.56 -18.75 28.49
N LEU A 168 3.35 -19.05 28.03
CA LEU A 168 2.12 -18.92 28.81
C LEU A 168 1.42 -20.26 29.10
N GLY A 169 1.97 -21.38 28.63
CA GLY A 169 1.41 -22.71 28.84
C GLY A 169 0.09 -22.95 28.10
N LEU A 170 -0.19 -22.18 27.04
CA LEU A 170 -1.42 -22.32 26.26
C LEU A 170 -1.37 -23.58 25.39
N ALA A 171 -2.50 -24.25 25.17
CA ALA A 171 -2.61 -25.27 24.13
C ALA A 171 -2.19 -24.71 22.76
N THR A 172 -1.52 -25.51 21.94
CA THR A 172 -0.92 -25.08 20.66
C THR A 172 -1.95 -24.47 19.71
N GLU A 173 -3.14 -25.06 19.64
CA GLU A 173 -4.28 -24.61 18.85
C GLU A 173 -4.73 -23.22 19.30
N ASN A 174 -4.87 -23.03 20.62
CA ASN A 174 -5.25 -21.74 21.21
C ASN A 174 -4.17 -20.69 20.99
N ALA A 175 -2.88 -21.06 21.09
CA ALA A 175 -1.77 -20.16 20.83
C ALA A 175 -1.77 -19.65 19.38
N LEU A 176 -2.06 -20.53 18.40
CA LEU A 176 -2.21 -20.16 16.99
C LEU A 176 -3.41 -19.24 16.77
N LEU A 177 -4.57 -19.57 17.34
CA LEU A 177 -5.78 -18.76 17.23
C LEU A 177 -5.58 -17.36 17.82
N ILE A 178 -5.04 -17.28 19.03
CA ILE A 178 -4.78 -15.99 19.70
C ILE A 178 -3.77 -15.16 18.89
N THR A 179 -2.74 -15.79 18.33
CA THR A 179 -1.76 -15.10 17.46
C THR A 179 -2.46 -14.51 16.23
N ALA A 180 -3.32 -15.28 15.56
CA ALA A 180 -4.05 -14.81 14.39
C ALA A 180 -5.06 -13.72 14.75
N GLN A 181 -5.77 -13.84 15.86
CA GLN A 181 -6.81 -12.89 16.29
C GLN A 181 -6.20 -11.58 16.82
N ALA A 182 -5.06 -11.64 17.51
CA ALA A 182 -4.29 -10.45 17.89
C ALA A 182 -3.77 -9.72 16.63
N ALA A 183 -3.32 -10.47 15.62
CA ALA A 183 -2.95 -9.90 14.34
C ALA A 183 -4.14 -9.30 13.58
N ALA A 184 -5.31 -9.94 13.61
CA ALA A 184 -6.55 -9.42 13.02
C ALA A 184 -6.93 -8.07 13.63
N TRP A 185 -6.84 -7.95 14.96
CA TRP A 185 -7.02 -6.69 15.65
C TRP A 185 -6.01 -5.63 15.20
N GLY A 186 -4.73 -5.99 15.08
CA GLY A 186 -3.71 -5.10 14.54
C GLY A 186 -3.98 -4.67 13.09
N PHE A 187 -4.45 -5.58 12.23
CA PHE A 187 -4.87 -5.31 10.85
C PHE A 187 -5.98 -4.25 10.83
N TRP A 188 -7.05 -4.45 11.59
CA TRP A 188 -8.16 -3.49 11.65
C TRP A 188 -7.75 -2.15 12.26
N THR A 189 -6.85 -2.17 13.24
CA THR A 189 -6.27 -0.94 13.79
C THR A 189 -5.56 -0.15 12.70
N TYR A 190 -4.72 -0.79 11.88
CA TYR A 190 -4.07 -0.13 10.76
C TYR A 190 -5.04 0.35 9.69
N PHE A 191 -6.09 -0.42 9.39
CA PHE A 191 -7.17 0.01 8.49
C PHE A 191 -7.76 1.35 8.93
N PHE A 192 -8.20 1.47 10.19
CA PHE A 192 -8.77 2.73 10.69
C PHE A 192 -7.73 3.85 10.82
N LEU A 193 -6.47 3.52 11.08
CA LEU A 193 -5.38 4.51 11.03
C LEU A 193 -5.17 5.06 9.61
N PHE A 194 -5.31 4.24 8.57
CA PHE A 194 -5.30 4.71 7.18
C PHE A 194 -6.54 5.54 6.85
N CYS A 195 -7.74 5.12 7.29
CA CYS A 195 -8.95 5.92 7.14
C CYS A 195 -8.80 7.31 7.75
N ASN A 196 -8.22 7.39 8.95
CA ASN A 196 -7.92 8.67 9.61
C ASN A 196 -6.87 9.48 8.85
N ARG A 197 -5.82 8.82 8.32
CA ARG A 197 -4.77 9.49 7.53
C ARG A 197 -5.32 10.10 6.24
N TRP A 198 -6.24 9.41 5.58
CA TRP A 198 -6.91 9.87 4.35
C TRP A 198 -8.13 10.75 4.62
N ASN A 199 -8.42 11.05 5.89
CA ASN A 199 -9.57 11.85 6.31
C ASN A 199 -10.91 11.35 5.73
N LEU A 200 -11.11 10.02 5.71
CA LEU A 200 -12.31 9.40 5.15
C LEU A 200 -13.53 9.66 6.05
N PRO A 201 -14.70 10.01 5.47
CA PRO A 201 -15.96 10.10 6.22
C PRO A 201 -16.33 8.76 6.86
N LEU A 202 -17.01 8.79 8.02
CA LEU A 202 -17.39 7.58 8.77
C LEU A 202 -18.15 6.57 7.90
N ALA A 203 -19.05 7.02 7.03
CA ALA A 203 -19.79 6.14 6.11
C ALA A 203 -18.86 5.30 5.23
N TRP A 204 -17.79 5.89 4.69
CA TRP A 204 -16.81 5.16 3.87
C TRP A 204 -15.93 4.22 4.70
N GLN A 205 -15.63 4.59 5.94
CA GLN A 205 -14.91 3.69 6.86
C GLN A 205 -15.76 2.45 7.15
N LEU A 206 -17.06 2.63 7.44
CA LEU A 206 -18.00 1.55 7.70
C LEU A 206 -18.24 0.68 6.47
N LEU A 207 -18.44 1.28 5.29
CA LEU A 207 -18.59 0.55 4.04
C LEU A 207 -17.32 -0.25 3.69
N GLY A 208 -16.14 0.33 3.87
CA GLY A 208 -14.88 -0.37 3.64
C GLY A 208 -14.66 -1.52 4.62
N ALA A 209 -14.95 -1.29 5.91
CA ALA A 209 -14.86 -2.35 6.92
C ALA A 209 -15.88 -3.46 6.66
N LEU A 210 -17.13 -3.11 6.32
CA LEU A 210 -18.16 -4.07 5.97
C LEU A 210 -17.78 -4.89 4.74
N GLY A 211 -17.29 -4.23 3.68
CA GLY A 211 -16.88 -4.91 2.45
C GLY A 211 -15.73 -5.90 2.66
N ILE A 212 -14.76 -5.55 3.52
CA ILE A 212 -13.70 -6.49 3.92
C ILE A 212 -14.29 -7.61 4.79
N ALA A 213 -15.07 -7.30 5.81
CA ALA A 213 -15.60 -8.28 6.76
C ALA A 213 -16.61 -9.25 6.14
N SER A 214 -17.37 -8.82 5.12
CA SER A 214 -18.32 -9.65 4.38
C SER A 214 -17.67 -10.52 3.32
N HIS A 215 -16.40 -10.28 2.98
CA HIS A 215 -15.70 -11.08 1.99
C HIS A 215 -15.48 -12.50 2.52
N PRO A 216 -15.75 -13.59 1.77
CA PRO A 216 -15.61 -14.96 2.27
C PRO A 216 -14.21 -15.27 2.83
N ALA A 217 -13.16 -14.75 2.19
CA ALA A 217 -11.79 -14.91 2.67
C ALA A 217 -11.48 -14.17 4.00
N ALA A 218 -12.37 -13.31 4.51
CA ALA A 218 -12.21 -12.65 5.80
C ALA A 218 -12.24 -13.65 6.97
N PHE A 219 -12.76 -14.86 6.76
CA PHE A 219 -12.63 -15.98 7.69
C PHE A 219 -11.16 -16.23 8.09
N PHE A 220 -10.24 -16.17 7.12
CA PHE A 220 -8.80 -16.37 7.36
C PHE A 220 -8.15 -15.24 8.18
N LEU A 221 -8.84 -14.14 8.45
CA LEU A 221 -8.34 -13.13 9.38
C LEU A 221 -8.42 -13.63 10.83
N VAL A 222 -9.42 -14.45 11.18
CA VAL A 222 -9.68 -14.87 12.57
C VAL A 222 -9.45 -16.37 12.82
N ALA A 223 -9.33 -17.16 11.75
CA ALA A 223 -8.91 -18.57 11.80
C ALA A 223 -7.41 -18.71 12.10
N ALA A 224 -6.97 -19.92 12.47
CA ALA A 224 -5.57 -20.24 12.84
C ALA A 224 -4.62 -20.25 11.62
N TYR A 225 -4.55 -19.12 10.93
CA TYR A 225 -3.89 -18.91 9.66
C TYR A 225 -2.94 -17.71 9.73
N SER A 226 -1.91 -17.72 8.89
CA SER A 226 -0.87 -16.69 8.83
C SER A 226 -1.30 -15.35 8.20
N GLU A 227 -2.46 -15.33 7.55
CA GLU A 227 -2.98 -14.28 6.68
C GLU A 227 -3.12 -12.95 7.43
N SER A 228 -3.72 -13.00 8.62
CA SER A 228 -3.90 -11.81 9.46
C SER A 228 -2.57 -11.22 9.90
N LEU A 229 -1.59 -12.06 10.29
CA LEU A 229 -0.24 -11.60 10.65
C LEU A 229 0.46 -10.94 9.46
N PHE A 230 0.40 -11.57 8.29
CA PHE A 230 0.98 -11.00 7.08
C PHE A 230 0.35 -9.65 6.73
N LEU A 231 -0.99 -9.56 6.72
CA LEU A 231 -1.71 -8.34 6.36
C LEU A 231 -1.49 -7.22 7.39
N MET A 232 -1.49 -7.54 8.69
CA MET A 232 -1.17 -6.59 9.75
C MET A 232 0.26 -6.05 9.61
N ALA A 233 1.23 -6.94 9.38
CA ALA A 233 2.62 -6.57 9.16
C ALA A 233 2.80 -5.74 7.88
N LEU A 234 2.13 -6.10 6.78
CA LEU A 234 2.15 -5.35 5.52
C LEU A 234 1.55 -3.94 5.70
N LEU A 235 0.36 -3.82 6.30
CA LEU A 235 -0.27 -2.52 6.53
C LEU A 235 0.56 -1.65 7.48
N GLY A 236 1.12 -2.23 8.54
CA GLY A 236 2.03 -1.52 9.43
C GLY A 236 3.28 -1.05 8.70
N PHE A 237 3.89 -1.90 7.88
CA PHE A 237 5.05 -1.55 7.05
C PHE A 237 4.75 -0.36 6.13
N LEU A 238 3.63 -0.39 5.40
CA LEU A 238 3.17 0.71 4.55
C LEU A 238 2.88 1.98 5.35
N PHE A 239 2.19 1.84 6.48
CA PHE A 239 1.79 2.96 7.31
C PHE A 239 3.01 3.73 7.83
N TRP A 240 4.02 3.01 8.33
CA TRP A 240 5.22 3.60 8.91
C TRP A 240 6.23 4.06 7.85
N THR A 241 6.33 3.37 6.70
CA THR A 241 7.14 3.84 5.56
C THR A 241 6.69 5.22 5.06
N GLY A 242 5.41 5.55 5.20
CA GLY A 242 4.87 6.86 4.84
C GLY A 242 5.25 8.02 5.78
N LYS A 243 5.98 7.77 6.88
CA LYS A 243 6.40 8.80 7.83
C LYS A 243 7.92 8.94 7.82
N GLU A 244 8.42 10.17 7.89
CA GLU A 244 9.85 10.46 7.72
C GLU A 244 10.70 10.27 9.01
N THR A 245 10.06 10.09 10.16
CA THR A 245 10.74 10.05 11.46
C THR A 245 11.60 8.80 11.65
N ARG A 246 12.66 8.88 12.46
CA ARG A 246 13.55 7.73 12.76
C ARG A 246 12.78 6.57 13.40
N GLN A 247 11.89 6.86 14.35
CA GLN A 247 11.02 5.86 14.98
C GLN A 247 10.13 5.15 13.94
N ALA A 248 9.58 5.89 12.97
CA ALA A 248 8.78 5.30 11.91
C ALA A 248 9.61 4.35 11.02
N ARG A 249 10.87 4.68 10.72
CA ARG A 249 11.75 3.76 9.96
C ARG A 249 12.03 2.48 10.72
N VAL A 250 12.25 2.55 12.03
CA VAL A 250 12.44 1.35 12.88
C VAL A 250 11.16 0.51 12.89
N LEU A 251 10.00 1.13 13.12
CA LEU A 251 8.72 0.42 13.11
C LEU A 251 8.42 -0.18 11.72
N ALA A 252 8.74 0.52 10.64
CA ALA A 252 8.64 -0.01 9.28
C ALA A 252 9.55 -1.24 9.12
N ALA A 253 10.83 -1.15 9.50
CA ALA A 253 11.73 -2.29 9.42
C ALA A 253 11.24 -3.50 10.23
N LEU A 254 10.74 -3.29 11.46
CA LEU A 254 10.17 -4.36 12.30
C LEU A 254 8.95 -5.02 11.64
N HIS A 255 7.98 -4.23 11.18
CA HIS A 255 6.81 -4.77 10.47
C HIS A 255 7.22 -5.47 9.17
N GLY A 256 8.19 -4.92 8.43
CA GLY A 256 8.72 -5.53 7.21
C GLY A 256 9.39 -6.87 7.47
N MET A 257 10.16 -6.99 8.55
CA MET A 257 10.77 -8.26 8.97
C MET A 257 9.70 -9.30 9.30
N VAL A 258 8.68 -8.93 10.10
CA VAL A 258 7.57 -9.85 10.42
C VAL A 258 6.83 -10.25 9.13
N MET A 259 6.56 -9.30 8.24
CA MET A 259 5.89 -9.54 6.96
C MET A 259 6.65 -10.56 6.10
N SER A 260 7.95 -10.35 5.87
CA SER A 260 8.77 -11.27 5.05
C SER A 260 9.03 -12.60 5.73
N ALA A 261 9.07 -12.64 7.07
CA ALA A 261 9.12 -13.88 7.84
C ALA A 261 7.78 -14.58 7.96
N THR A 262 6.66 -14.01 7.49
CA THR A 262 5.34 -14.65 7.51
C THR A 262 5.02 -15.32 6.17
N ARG A 263 5.41 -14.71 5.05
CA ARG A 263 5.18 -15.26 3.69
C ARG A 263 6.27 -14.81 2.71
N ILE A 264 6.57 -15.67 1.73
CA ILE A 264 7.55 -15.37 0.67
C ILE A 264 7.23 -14.08 -0.11
N VAL A 265 5.94 -13.77 -0.29
CA VAL A 265 5.46 -12.54 -0.96
C VAL A 265 5.87 -11.27 -0.21
N GLY A 266 6.21 -11.37 1.08
CA GLY A 266 6.76 -10.24 1.82
C GLY A 266 8.12 -9.76 1.31
N LEU A 267 8.92 -10.63 0.66
CA LEU A 267 10.21 -10.24 0.08
C LEU A 267 10.07 -9.22 -1.06
N PRO A 268 9.24 -9.46 -2.11
CA PRO A 268 8.99 -8.43 -3.12
C PRO A 268 8.31 -7.18 -2.54
N CYS A 269 7.40 -7.33 -1.56
CA CYS A 269 6.78 -6.17 -0.89
C CYS A 269 7.81 -5.29 -0.14
N ALA A 270 8.93 -5.85 0.33
CA ALA A 270 9.96 -5.10 1.04
C ALA A 270 10.62 -4.00 0.18
N PHE A 271 10.50 -4.06 -1.15
CA PHE A 271 11.02 -3.04 -2.07
C PHE A 271 10.17 -1.77 -2.17
N ILE A 272 8.99 -1.71 -1.54
CA ILE A 272 8.08 -0.55 -1.61
C ILE A 272 8.76 0.79 -1.25
N PRO A 273 9.59 0.91 -0.20
CA PRO A 273 10.32 2.15 0.10
C PRO A 273 11.21 2.61 -1.05
N LEU A 274 11.86 1.68 -1.75
CA LEU A 274 12.71 1.97 -2.90
C LEU A 274 11.88 2.41 -4.11
N VAL A 275 10.81 1.67 -4.44
CA VAL A 275 9.88 2.05 -5.51
C VAL A 275 9.33 3.45 -5.28
N ARG A 276 8.92 3.76 -4.05
CA ARG A 276 8.45 5.08 -3.66
C ARG A 276 9.52 6.15 -3.85
N ARG A 277 10.78 5.90 -3.46
CA ARG A 277 11.88 6.86 -3.68
C ARG A 277 12.21 7.06 -5.16
N VAL A 278 12.18 6.01 -5.95
CA VAL A 278 12.34 6.11 -7.42
C VAL A 278 11.25 6.99 -8.00
N TRP A 279 10.00 6.77 -7.58
CA TRP A 279 8.87 7.60 -8.01
C TRP A 279 9.01 9.07 -7.60
N GLU A 280 9.43 9.31 -6.35
CA GLU A 280 9.65 10.65 -5.83
C GLU A 280 10.81 11.38 -6.51
N LEU A 281 11.90 10.72 -6.88
CA LEU A 281 13.05 11.39 -7.51
C LEU A 281 12.94 11.44 -9.04
N GLY A 282 12.10 10.59 -9.63
CA GLY A 282 11.93 10.44 -11.07
C GLY A 282 13.19 9.94 -11.77
N TRP A 283 13.16 9.93 -13.10
CA TRP A 283 14.27 9.46 -13.94
C TRP A 283 15.59 10.19 -13.69
N ARG A 284 15.55 11.49 -13.34
CA ARG A 284 16.74 12.28 -13.04
C ARG A 284 17.49 11.79 -11.79
N GLY A 285 16.77 11.26 -10.80
CA GLY A 285 17.37 10.67 -9.59
C GLY A 285 18.13 9.38 -9.85
N ILE A 286 17.65 8.58 -10.81
CA ILE A 286 18.31 7.32 -11.21
C ILE A 286 19.64 7.63 -11.92
N VAL A 287 19.66 8.63 -12.80
CA VAL A 287 20.86 8.99 -13.58
C VAL A 287 21.96 9.63 -12.73
N ASN A 288 21.62 10.34 -11.66
CA ASN A 288 22.60 10.97 -10.78
C ASN A 288 23.18 9.98 -9.74
N VAL A 289 24.08 9.10 -10.19
CA VAL A 289 24.72 8.05 -9.37
C VAL A 289 25.48 8.62 -8.17
N ARG A 290 26.04 9.83 -8.29
CA ARG A 290 26.87 10.43 -7.23
C ARG A 290 26.09 10.66 -5.93
N ASP A 291 24.80 10.94 -6.04
CA ASP A 291 23.93 11.20 -4.89
C ASP A 291 23.06 10.00 -4.50
N TRP A 292 23.29 8.81 -5.08
CA TRP A 292 22.48 7.62 -4.81
C TRP A 292 22.43 7.26 -3.33
N PHE A 293 23.59 7.24 -2.66
CA PHE A 293 23.64 6.86 -1.25
C PHE A 293 22.84 7.84 -0.37
N ARG A 294 22.92 9.14 -0.66
CA ARG A 294 22.16 10.18 0.05
C ARG A 294 20.66 10.10 -0.25
N SER A 295 20.31 9.76 -1.49
CA SER A 295 18.93 9.80 -1.99
C SER A 295 18.14 8.51 -1.70
N TYR A 296 18.79 7.36 -1.77
CA TYR A 296 18.19 6.03 -1.64
C TYR A 296 18.63 5.28 -0.39
N GLY A 297 19.73 5.65 0.27
CA GLY A 297 20.32 4.86 1.37
C GLY A 297 19.36 4.57 2.52
N GLY A 298 18.52 5.53 2.91
CA GLY A 298 17.51 5.32 3.94
C GLY A 298 16.40 4.34 3.52
N ALA A 299 15.96 4.39 2.27
CA ALA A 299 14.96 3.45 1.74
C ALA A 299 15.56 2.07 1.54
N PHE A 300 16.79 1.99 1.04
CA PHE A 300 17.56 0.76 0.91
C PHE A 300 17.71 0.06 2.26
N LEU A 301 18.10 0.79 3.31
CA LEU A 301 18.28 0.21 4.64
C LEU A 301 16.96 -0.33 5.23
N VAL A 302 15.85 0.37 5.04
CA VAL A 302 14.53 -0.11 5.48
C VAL A 302 14.10 -1.34 4.67
N SER A 303 14.28 -1.32 3.35
CA SER A 303 13.97 -2.46 2.47
C SER A 303 14.81 -3.69 2.80
N PHE A 304 16.13 -3.51 2.95
CA PHE A 304 17.03 -4.59 3.33
C PHE A 304 16.68 -5.16 4.70
N ALA A 305 16.47 -4.30 5.70
CA ALA A 305 16.03 -4.73 7.03
C ALA A 305 14.71 -5.51 6.94
N ALA A 306 13.72 -5.02 6.19
CA ALA A 306 12.46 -5.70 5.99
C ALA A 306 12.60 -7.09 5.36
N MET A 307 13.60 -7.34 4.51
CA MET A 307 13.86 -8.66 3.93
C MET A 307 14.50 -9.65 4.91
N LEU A 308 15.14 -9.18 5.98
CA LEU A 308 15.90 -10.03 6.90
C LEU A 308 15.05 -11.14 7.53
N GLY A 309 13.76 -10.92 7.72
CA GLY A 309 12.86 -11.94 8.24
C GLY A 309 12.78 -13.19 7.35
N GLY A 310 12.48 -13.01 6.07
CA GLY A 310 12.45 -14.09 5.09
C GLY A 310 13.85 -14.64 4.78
N LEU A 311 14.87 -13.79 4.70
CA LEU A 311 16.25 -14.23 4.46
C LEU A 311 16.79 -15.09 5.60
N ALA A 312 16.47 -14.76 6.85
CA ALA A 312 16.86 -15.55 8.02
C ALA A 312 16.28 -16.98 7.94
N PHE A 313 15.09 -17.16 7.38
CA PHE A 313 14.51 -18.49 7.17
C PHE A 313 15.32 -19.31 6.15
N PHE A 314 15.74 -18.72 5.03
CA PHE A 314 16.59 -19.40 4.06
C PHE A 314 17.97 -19.75 4.64
N VAL A 315 18.55 -18.85 5.43
CA VAL A 315 19.79 -19.12 6.17
C VAL A 315 19.59 -20.28 7.15
N TYR A 316 18.49 -20.27 7.90
CA TYR A 316 18.13 -21.38 8.79
C TYR A 316 18.03 -22.71 8.02
N CYS A 317 17.37 -22.73 6.86
CA CYS A 317 17.28 -23.92 6.02
C CYS A 317 18.67 -24.43 5.58
N GLN A 318 19.56 -23.52 5.17
CA GLN A 318 20.94 -23.88 4.81
C GLN A 318 21.69 -24.50 5.98
N LEU A 319 21.59 -23.91 7.17
CA LEU A 319 22.30 -24.38 8.36
C LEU A 319 21.72 -25.70 8.90
N ARG A 320 20.39 -25.85 8.89
CA ARG A 320 19.70 -27.01 9.48
C ARG A 320 19.65 -28.22 8.56
N PHE A 321 19.43 -28.00 7.26
CA PHE A 321 19.17 -29.05 6.29
C PHE A 321 20.24 -29.15 5.19
N GLY A 322 21.29 -28.31 5.24
CA GLY A 322 22.34 -28.26 4.23
C GLY A 322 21.90 -27.65 2.90
N ASN A 323 20.66 -27.15 2.81
CA ASN A 323 20.12 -26.58 1.59
C ASN A 323 19.22 -25.37 1.87
N TRP A 324 19.59 -24.21 1.31
CA TRP A 324 18.86 -22.96 1.47
C TRP A 324 17.49 -22.98 0.79
N ASN A 325 17.31 -23.71 -0.31
CA ASN A 325 16.09 -23.64 -1.14
C ASN A 325 15.02 -24.68 -0.74
N ILE A 326 15.10 -25.24 0.47
CA ILE A 326 14.18 -26.29 0.94
C ILE A 326 12.71 -25.88 0.82
N TYR A 327 12.36 -24.62 1.09
CA TYR A 327 11.00 -24.12 0.85
C TYR A 327 10.52 -24.40 -0.58
N MET A 328 11.34 -24.07 -1.59
CA MET A 328 11.01 -24.27 -3.00
C MET A 328 10.95 -25.76 -3.34
N LEU A 329 11.89 -26.56 -2.83
CA LEU A 329 11.89 -28.01 -3.02
C LEU A 329 10.64 -28.65 -2.41
N THR A 330 10.20 -28.20 -1.24
CA THR A 330 8.97 -28.65 -0.61
C THR A 330 7.75 -28.30 -1.47
N GLN A 331 7.68 -27.09 -2.02
CA GLN A 331 6.58 -26.73 -2.92
C GLN A 331 6.58 -27.59 -4.18
N GLN A 332 7.74 -27.82 -4.80
CA GLN A 332 7.86 -28.58 -6.04
C GLN A 332 7.59 -30.08 -5.82
N PHE A 333 8.35 -30.73 -4.95
CA PHE A 333 8.30 -32.19 -4.77
C PHE A 333 7.24 -32.63 -3.77
N GLY A 334 7.03 -31.86 -2.70
CA GLY A 334 6.02 -32.16 -1.71
C GLY A 334 4.62 -31.81 -2.19
N TRP A 335 4.45 -30.65 -2.83
CA TRP A 335 3.13 -30.11 -3.15
C TRP A 335 2.78 -30.14 -4.63
N GLY A 336 3.72 -30.46 -5.53
CA GLY A 336 3.51 -30.46 -6.98
C GLY A 336 3.31 -29.04 -7.55
N ILE A 337 3.85 -28.02 -6.89
CA ILE A 337 3.68 -26.61 -7.26
C ILE A 337 5.00 -26.07 -7.81
N GLU A 338 4.97 -25.63 -9.06
CA GLU A 338 6.08 -24.93 -9.70
C GLU A 338 5.72 -23.45 -9.93
N PRO A 339 6.64 -22.51 -9.62
CA PRO A 339 6.38 -21.09 -9.81
C PRO A 339 6.38 -20.73 -11.30
N ASP A 340 5.25 -20.22 -11.79
CA ASP A 340 5.17 -19.58 -13.10
C ASP A 340 5.47 -18.07 -12.98
N TYR A 341 6.76 -17.73 -13.02
CA TYR A 341 7.22 -16.34 -12.89
C TYR A 341 6.69 -15.41 -13.99
N PHE A 342 6.25 -15.96 -15.12
CA PHE A 342 5.69 -15.19 -16.24
C PHE A 342 4.17 -15.13 -16.23
N ALA A 343 3.49 -15.71 -15.22
CA ALA A 343 2.03 -15.71 -15.12
C ALA A 343 1.42 -14.30 -15.20
N VAL A 344 2.09 -13.29 -14.62
CA VAL A 344 1.63 -11.89 -14.66
C VAL A 344 1.52 -11.35 -16.08
N PHE A 345 2.28 -11.89 -17.03
CA PHE A 345 2.26 -11.46 -18.44
C PHE A 345 1.38 -12.36 -19.32
N ARG A 346 0.85 -13.46 -18.80
CA ARG A 346 -0.01 -14.37 -19.56
C ARG A 346 -1.45 -13.86 -19.54
N PRO A 347 -2.07 -13.59 -20.70
CA PRO A 347 -3.48 -13.21 -20.75
C PRO A 347 -4.41 -14.25 -20.11
N SER A 348 -4.04 -15.54 -20.18
CA SER A 348 -4.80 -16.64 -19.56
C SER A 348 -4.80 -16.62 -18.03
N SER A 349 -3.95 -15.82 -17.38
CA SER A 349 -3.98 -15.63 -15.93
C SER A 349 -5.06 -14.64 -15.48
N TYR A 350 -5.71 -13.95 -16.42
CA TYR A 350 -6.73 -12.93 -16.15
C TYR A 350 -8.07 -13.33 -16.74
N HIS A 351 -9.12 -13.16 -15.94
CA HIS A 351 -10.51 -13.30 -16.38
C HIS A 351 -11.29 -12.04 -16.01
N TRP A 352 -12.05 -11.49 -16.96
CA TRP A 352 -12.78 -10.22 -16.78
C TRP A 352 -14.26 -10.41 -16.46
N PHE A 353 -14.86 -11.48 -16.99
CA PHE A 353 -16.28 -11.76 -16.83
C PHE A 353 -16.55 -12.53 -15.54
N THR A 354 -17.78 -12.40 -15.02
CA THR A 354 -18.29 -13.17 -13.89
C THR A 354 -18.10 -14.65 -14.16
N PRO A 355 -17.18 -15.32 -13.44
CA PRO A 355 -16.86 -16.71 -13.68
C PRO A 355 -18.04 -17.59 -13.30
N ALA A 356 -18.06 -18.83 -13.80
CA ALA A 356 -18.82 -19.86 -13.12
C ALA A 356 -18.24 -19.99 -11.71
N LEU A 357 -19.01 -19.61 -10.67
CA LEU A 357 -18.55 -19.62 -9.27
C LEU A 357 -18.11 -21.01 -8.80
N GLU A 358 -18.57 -22.06 -9.48
CA GLU A 358 -18.18 -23.46 -9.26
C GLU A 358 -16.78 -23.79 -9.78
N ASN A 359 -16.20 -22.97 -10.66
CA ASN A 359 -14.86 -23.19 -11.19
C ASN A 359 -13.82 -22.37 -10.39
N PRO A 360 -13.04 -23.00 -9.49
CA PRO A 360 -12.09 -22.29 -8.64
C PRO A 360 -11.00 -21.56 -9.43
N THR A 361 -10.65 -22.06 -10.61
CA THR A 361 -9.65 -21.44 -11.49
C THR A 361 -10.14 -20.11 -12.02
N GLN A 362 -11.38 -20.06 -12.54
CA GLN A 362 -11.94 -18.82 -13.08
C GLN A 362 -12.21 -17.80 -11.97
N ALA A 363 -12.66 -18.26 -10.79
CA ALA A 363 -12.81 -17.41 -9.61
C ALA A 363 -11.47 -16.77 -9.19
N SER A 364 -10.40 -17.57 -9.16
CA SER A 364 -9.04 -17.09 -8.86
C SER A 364 -8.54 -16.09 -9.91
N GLN A 365 -8.71 -16.38 -11.20
CA GLN A 365 -8.32 -15.47 -12.28
C GLN A 365 -9.08 -14.14 -12.24
N MET A 366 -10.39 -14.16 -11.94
CA MET A 366 -11.16 -12.93 -11.76
C MET A 366 -10.67 -12.12 -10.56
N ALA A 367 -10.45 -12.77 -9.42
CA ALA A 367 -9.93 -12.12 -8.23
C ALA A 367 -8.55 -11.49 -8.48
N MET A 368 -7.67 -12.16 -9.25
CA MET A 368 -6.39 -11.63 -9.69
C MET A 368 -6.55 -10.39 -10.59
N THR A 369 -7.46 -10.42 -11.57
CA THR A 369 -7.72 -9.27 -12.45
C THR A 369 -8.23 -8.07 -11.65
N ILE A 370 -9.33 -8.25 -10.90
CA ILE A 370 -9.99 -7.16 -10.18
C ILE A 370 -9.08 -6.63 -9.07
N GLY A 371 -8.49 -7.53 -8.28
CA GLY A 371 -7.57 -7.17 -7.21
C GLY A 371 -6.33 -6.46 -7.74
N GLY A 372 -5.75 -6.94 -8.83
CA GLY A 372 -4.59 -6.31 -9.48
C GLY A 372 -4.90 -4.88 -9.95
N LEU A 373 -6.03 -4.67 -10.61
CA LEU A 373 -6.46 -3.34 -11.08
C LEU A 373 -6.76 -2.39 -9.92
N MET A 374 -7.43 -2.87 -8.87
CA MET A 374 -7.69 -2.07 -7.67
C MET A 374 -6.39 -1.64 -7.00
N LEU A 375 -5.42 -2.55 -6.85
CA LEU A 375 -4.11 -2.23 -6.28
C LEU A 375 -3.34 -1.22 -7.15
N LEU A 376 -3.39 -1.37 -8.48
CA LEU A 376 -2.76 -0.43 -9.40
C LEU A 376 -3.41 0.96 -9.33
N ALA A 377 -4.74 1.04 -9.29
CA ALA A 377 -5.47 2.29 -9.11
C ALA A 377 -5.12 2.96 -7.76
N LEU A 378 -5.09 2.20 -6.66
CA LEU A 378 -4.70 2.71 -5.34
C LEU A 378 -3.26 3.20 -5.31
N ALA A 379 -2.33 2.46 -5.95
CA ALA A 379 -0.94 2.88 -6.06
C ALA A 379 -0.84 4.22 -6.82
N LEU A 380 -1.52 4.35 -7.97
CA LEU A 380 -1.56 5.60 -8.73
C LEU A 380 -2.16 6.76 -7.93
N LEU A 381 -3.20 6.52 -7.13
CA LEU A 381 -3.80 7.54 -6.26
C LEU A 381 -2.86 7.99 -5.13
N GLU A 382 -2.24 7.06 -4.41
CA GLU A 382 -1.29 7.38 -3.34
C GLU A 382 -0.06 8.12 -3.89
N PHE A 383 0.46 7.67 -5.04
CA PHE A 383 1.61 8.30 -5.69
C PHE A 383 1.29 9.63 -6.37
N SER A 384 0.08 9.82 -6.91
CA SER A 384 -0.37 11.12 -7.42
C SER A 384 -0.68 12.13 -6.30
N GLY A 385 -1.12 11.67 -5.13
CA GLY A 385 -1.22 12.52 -3.93
C GLY A 385 0.13 13.10 -3.49
N ALA A 386 1.21 12.34 -3.64
CA ALA A 386 2.57 12.85 -3.46
C ALA A 386 2.96 13.91 -4.52
N PHE A 387 2.43 13.78 -5.75
CA PHE A 387 2.58 14.78 -6.82
C PHE A 387 1.84 16.09 -6.48
N ARG A 388 0.65 15.99 -5.87
CA ARG A 388 -0.16 17.16 -5.49
C ARG A 388 0.50 18.02 -4.40
N ARG A 389 1.41 17.46 -3.60
CA ARG A 389 2.24 18.21 -2.63
C ARG A 389 3.44 18.94 -3.26
N ARG A 390 3.69 18.76 -4.57
CA ARG A 390 4.84 19.32 -5.30
C ARG A 390 4.51 20.38 -6.33
N LEU A 391 3.23 20.66 -6.57
CA LEU A 391 2.86 21.83 -7.35
C LEU A 391 2.91 23.04 -6.41
N PRO A 392 3.83 24.01 -6.59
CA PRO A 392 3.61 25.33 -6.02
C PRO A 392 2.28 25.88 -6.58
N ALA A 393 1.53 26.54 -5.71
CA ALA A 393 0.22 27.10 -6.00
C ALA A 393 0.19 27.97 -7.25
#